data_AF-A0A7K2L4C2-F1
#
_entry.id   AF-A0A7K2L4C2-F1
#
_cell.length_a   1.000
_cell.length_b   1.000
_cell.length_c   1.000
_cell.angle_alpha   90.00
_cell.angle_beta   90.00
_cell.angle_gamma   90.00
#
_symmetry.space_group_name_H-M   'P 1'
#
loop_
_entity.id
_entity.type
_entity.pdbx_description
1 polymer ?
#
loop_
_entity_poly.entity_id
_entity_poly.type
_entity_poly.pdbx_seq_one_letter_code
_entity_poly.pdbx_strand_id
1 'polypeptide(L)'
;MHPLVRASVPLLLRAAERCAERPDDPAARLLAAYFLRHAEEERDHDAWLLDDLAAAGAGPAAVPHPIAVELAGAQYYRIEHEHPVALLGYIAVLEGHAPGPRLADHLAGATGLPDAAFRTLREHAELDGGHLDDLYRVLDALAPAPARQTAVAVSALHTANLLTRLFLSLAEHPGGPR
;
A
#
# COMPACT_ATOMS: atom_id res chain seq x y z
N MET A 1 8.97 5.80 -3.36
CA MET A 1 7.89 4.86 -2.98
C MET A 1 8.40 3.58 -2.31
N HIS A 2 9.61 3.07 -2.60
CA HIS A 2 10.16 1.83 -2.00
C HIS A 2 9.90 1.64 -0.48
N PRO A 3 10.18 2.62 0.43
CA PRO A 3 9.93 2.40 1.86
C PRO A 3 8.47 2.15 2.22
N LEU A 4 7.52 2.64 1.42
CA LEU A 4 6.09 2.42 1.62
C LEU A 4 5.72 0.98 1.22
N VAL A 5 6.15 0.53 0.04
CA VAL A 5 5.89 -0.84 -0.45
C VAL A 5 6.57 -1.88 0.45
N ARG A 6 7.80 -1.61 0.89
CA ARG A 6 8.50 -2.43 1.88
C ARG A 6 7.71 -2.60 3.19
N ALA A 7 6.86 -1.65 3.54
CA ALA A 7 6.04 -1.72 4.75
C ALA A 7 4.77 -2.57 4.58
N SER A 8 4.31 -2.85 3.35
CA SER A 8 3.06 -3.56 3.07
C SER A 8 3.01 -4.94 3.73
N VAL A 9 3.97 -5.82 3.41
CA VAL A 9 4.01 -7.19 3.96
C VAL A 9 4.10 -7.20 5.49
N PRO A 10 5.02 -6.46 6.15
CA PRO A 10 5.05 -6.38 7.61
C PRO A 10 3.74 -5.91 8.25
N LEU A 11 3.06 -4.92 7.66
CA LEU A 11 1.77 -4.42 8.17
C LEU A 11 0.68 -5.49 8.07
N LEU A 12 0.60 -6.19 6.94
CA LEU A 12 -0.37 -7.25 6.71
C LEU A 12 -0.16 -8.42 7.66
N LEU A 13 1.08 -8.89 7.80
CA LEU A 13 1.42 -9.97 8.73
C LEU A 13 1.11 -9.56 10.18
N ARG A 14 1.45 -8.34 10.57
CA ARG A 14 1.17 -7.87 11.93
C ARG A 14 -0.33 -7.75 12.19
N ALA A 15 -1.11 -7.27 11.23
CA ALA A 15 -2.57 -7.24 11.36
C ALA A 15 -3.17 -8.65 11.46
N ALA A 16 -2.63 -9.63 10.72
CA ALA A 16 -3.04 -11.03 10.83
C ALA A 16 -2.74 -11.61 12.22
N GLU A 17 -1.57 -11.33 12.79
CA GLU A 17 -1.22 -11.71 14.17
C GLU A 17 -2.21 -11.13 15.18
N ARG A 18 -2.48 -9.83 15.09
CA ARG A 18 -3.44 -9.14 15.98
C ARG A 18 -4.87 -9.66 15.83
N CYS A 19 -5.24 -10.14 14.64
CA CYS A 19 -6.49 -10.84 14.44
C CYS A 19 -6.51 -12.22 15.13
N ALA A 20 -5.41 -12.98 15.07
CA ALA A 20 -5.31 -14.30 15.71
C ALA A 20 -5.42 -14.22 17.24
N GLU A 21 -4.98 -13.11 17.85
CA GLU A 21 -5.16 -12.82 19.28
C GLU A 21 -6.61 -12.51 19.70
N ARG A 22 -7.58 -12.55 18.76
CA ARG A 22 -8.99 -12.25 18.99
C ARG A 22 -9.87 -13.44 18.59
N PRO A 23 -9.70 -14.63 19.20
CA PRO A 23 -10.38 -15.86 18.78
C PRO A 23 -11.91 -15.78 18.88
N ASP A 24 -12.41 -14.95 19.79
CA ASP A 24 -13.86 -14.74 20.03
C ASP A 24 -14.51 -13.78 19.03
N ASP A 25 -13.74 -13.14 18.15
CA ASP A 25 -14.25 -12.24 17.11
C ASP A 25 -14.33 -12.97 15.76
N PRO A 26 -15.54 -13.32 15.26
CA PRO A 26 -15.68 -14.00 13.99
C PRO A 26 -15.10 -13.20 12.81
N ALA A 27 -15.13 -11.87 12.88
CA ALA A 27 -14.54 -10.99 11.86
C ALA A 27 -13.02 -11.14 11.81
N ALA A 28 -12.37 -11.40 12.95
CA ALA A 28 -10.92 -11.49 13.02
C ALA A 28 -10.38 -12.70 12.25
N ARG A 29 -11.09 -13.83 12.21
CA ARG A 29 -10.67 -15.00 11.41
C ARG A 29 -10.68 -14.70 9.90
N LEU A 30 -11.74 -14.04 9.42
CA LEU A 30 -11.85 -13.66 8.01
C LEU A 30 -10.76 -12.65 7.64
N LEU A 31 -10.55 -11.64 8.49
CA LEU A 31 -9.50 -10.64 8.32
C LEU A 31 -8.10 -11.26 8.32
N ALA A 32 -7.78 -12.16 9.25
CA ALA A 32 -6.49 -12.84 9.28
C ALA A 32 -6.22 -13.58 7.96
N ALA A 33 -7.21 -14.34 7.47
CA ALA A 33 -7.08 -15.05 6.20
C ALA A 33 -6.90 -14.09 5.01
N TYR A 34 -7.62 -12.96 4.99
CA TYR A 34 -7.45 -11.93 3.98
C TYR A 34 -6.03 -11.33 4.01
N PHE A 35 -5.57 -10.88 5.18
CA PHE A 35 -4.25 -10.26 5.32
C PHE A 35 -3.11 -11.22 4.99
N LEU A 36 -3.21 -12.50 5.34
CA LEU A 36 -2.19 -13.50 4.99
C LEU A 36 -2.11 -13.74 3.48
N ARG A 37 -3.25 -13.83 2.79
CA ARG A 37 -3.27 -13.95 1.32
C ARG A 37 -2.71 -12.70 0.66
N HIS A 38 -3.14 -11.52 1.11
CA HIS A 38 -2.66 -10.26 0.57
C HIS A 38 -1.14 -10.07 0.83
N ALA A 39 -0.61 -10.57 1.96
CA ALA A 39 0.83 -10.55 2.23
C ALA A 39 1.64 -11.50 1.32
N GLU A 40 1.02 -12.57 0.84
CA GLU A 40 1.60 -13.47 -0.16
C GLU A 40 1.66 -12.78 -1.52
N GLU A 41 0.58 -12.09 -1.91
CA GLU A 41 0.48 -11.33 -3.16
C GLU A 41 1.49 -10.18 -3.20
N GLU A 42 1.66 -9.44 -2.10
CA GLU A 42 2.59 -8.31 -1.99
C GLU A 42 4.07 -8.71 -1.83
N ARG A 43 4.38 -10.01 -1.87
CA ARG A 43 5.74 -10.47 -1.66
C ARG A 43 6.65 -10.02 -2.79
N ASP A 44 7.85 -9.58 -2.43
CA ASP A 44 8.93 -9.16 -3.33
C ASP A 44 8.62 -7.89 -4.18
N HIS A 45 7.44 -7.28 -4.03
CA HIS A 45 7.10 -6.01 -4.69
C HIS A 45 8.09 -4.89 -4.34
N ASP A 46 8.64 -4.88 -3.12
CA ASP A 46 9.67 -3.93 -2.73
C ASP A 46 11.01 -4.19 -3.45
N ALA A 47 11.35 -5.46 -3.69
CA ALA A 47 12.52 -5.82 -4.49
C ALA A 47 12.36 -5.40 -5.96
N TRP A 48 11.16 -5.50 -6.54
CA TRP A 48 10.91 -5.00 -7.89
C TRP A 48 11.15 -3.49 -8.01
N LEU A 49 10.79 -2.72 -6.98
CA LEU A 49 11.10 -1.28 -6.94
C LEU A 49 12.61 -1.00 -6.84
N LEU A 50 13.40 -1.89 -6.25
CA LEU A 50 14.86 -1.76 -6.24
C LEU A 50 15.44 -2.01 -7.64
N ASP A 51 14.90 -2.98 -8.37
CA ASP A 51 15.27 -3.22 -9.77
C ASP A 51 14.92 -2.02 -10.67
N ASP A 52 13.71 -1.45 -10.50
CA ASP A 52 13.29 -0.24 -11.21
C ASP A 52 14.23 0.94 -10.92
N LEU A 53 14.59 1.16 -9.65
CA LEU A 53 15.54 2.20 -9.26
C LEU A 53 16.90 1.99 -9.92
N ALA A 54 17.41 0.75 -9.92
CA ALA A 54 18.69 0.43 -10.57
C ALA A 54 18.64 0.67 -12.08
N ALA A 55 17.55 0.30 -12.75
CA ALA A 55 17.33 0.57 -14.17
C ALA A 55 17.23 2.07 -14.48
N ALA A 56 16.72 2.87 -13.54
CA ALA A 56 16.72 4.33 -13.61
C ALA A 56 18.08 4.99 -13.29
N GLY A 57 19.12 4.20 -12.98
CA GLY A 57 20.43 4.71 -12.56
C GLY A 57 20.47 5.27 -11.13
N ALA A 58 19.49 4.92 -10.31
CA ALA A 58 19.35 5.34 -8.92
C ALA A 58 19.53 4.16 -7.96
N GLY A 59 19.62 4.47 -6.66
CA GLY A 59 19.62 3.49 -5.58
C GLY A 59 18.57 3.83 -4.52
N PRO A 60 18.31 2.92 -3.58
CA PRO A 60 17.43 3.22 -2.46
C PRO A 60 17.97 4.39 -1.64
N ALA A 61 17.08 5.28 -1.19
CA ALA A 61 17.45 6.35 -0.29
C ALA A 61 17.96 5.78 1.05
N ALA A 62 19.08 6.31 1.55
CA ALA A 62 19.65 5.90 2.84
C ALA A 62 18.71 6.21 4.01
N VAL A 63 17.94 7.30 3.91
CA VAL A 63 16.94 7.71 4.89
C VAL A 63 15.57 7.75 4.20
N PRO A 64 14.55 7.03 4.70
CA PRO A 64 13.20 7.10 4.16
C PRO A 64 12.62 8.51 4.22
N HIS A 65 11.76 8.84 3.25
CA HIS A 65 11.00 10.08 3.29
C HIS A 65 10.14 10.13 4.57
N PRO A 66 10.12 11.23 5.33
CA PRO A 66 9.41 11.30 6.62
C PRO A 66 7.93 10.94 6.49
N ILE A 67 7.26 11.38 5.42
CA ILE A 67 5.85 11.05 5.18
C ILE A 67 5.64 9.55 4.90
N ALA A 68 6.59 8.85 4.28
CA ALA A 68 6.48 7.39 4.12
C ALA A 68 6.58 6.67 5.47
N VAL A 69 7.40 7.19 6.39
CA VAL A 69 7.46 6.70 7.77
C VAL A 69 6.16 7.01 8.52
N GLU A 70 5.60 8.22 8.37
CA GLU A 70 4.30 8.60 8.94
C GLU A 70 3.18 7.66 8.45
N LEU A 71 3.14 7.35 7.15
CA LEU A 71 2.16 6.44 6.55
C LEU A 71 2.20 5.06 7.22
N ALA A 72 3.37 4.42 7.23
CA ALA A 72 3.52 3.09 7.83
C ALA A 72 3.31 3.11 9.35
N GLY A 73 3.88 4.09 10.06
CA GLY A 73 3.78 4.22 11.51
C GLY A 73 2.34 4.43 11.98
N ALA A 74 1.55 5.19 11.23
CA ALA A 74 0.13 5.38 11.53
C ALA A 74 -0.69 4.09 11.42
N GLN A 75 -0.29 3.15 10.55
CA GLN A 75 -0.94 1.84 10.44
C GLN A 75 -0.51 0.92 11.59
N TYR A 76 0.78 0.90 11.94
CA TYR A 76 1.24 0.17 13.13
C TYR A 76 0.49 0.60 14.39
N TYR A 77 0.35 1.91 14.61
CA TYR A 77 -0.42 2.43 15.75
C TYR A 77 -1.85 1.87 15.78
N ARG A 78 -2.56 1.91 14.65
CA ARG A 78 -3.93 1.39 14.54
C ARG A 78 -3.98 -0.13 14.75
N ILE A 79 -3.03 -0.88 14.21
CA ILE A 79 -2.97 -2.34 14.36
C ILE A 79 -2.75 -2.74 15.83
N GLU A 80 -1.91 -2.01 16.57
CA GLU A 80 -1.64 -2.29 17.98
C GLU A 80 -2.77 -1.85 18.91
N HIS A 81 -3.38 -0.69 18.64
CA HIS A 81 -4.26 0.01 19.59
C HIS A 81 -5.73 0.06 19.20
N GLU A 82 -6.08 -0.30 17.96
CA GLU A 82 -7.44 -0.34 17.45
C GLU A 82 -7.78 -1.75 16.93
N HIS A 83 -8.97 -1.90 16.33
CA HIS A 83 -9.33 -3.15 15.68
C HIS A 83 -8.60 -3.27 14.32
N PRO A 84 -7.96 -4.41 13.98
CA PRO A 84 -7.16 -4.55 12.76
C PRO A 84 -7.91 -4.26 11.44
N VAL A 85 -9.24 -4.31 11.47
CA VAL A 85 -10.11 -3.88 10.35
C VAL A 85 -9.77 -2.47 9.85
N ALA A 86 -9.23 -1.58 10.69
CA ALA A 86 -8.83 -0.24 10.28
C ALA A 86 -7.78 -0.25 9.15
N LEU A 87 -6.96 -1.30 9.04
CA LEU A 87 -5.99 -1.45 7.95
C LEU A 87 -6.66 -1.52 6.57
N LEU A 88 -7.91 -1.99 6.49
CA LEU A 88 -8.66 -2.03 5.23
C LEU A 88 -8.81 -0.64 4.59
N GLY A 89 -8.85 0.42 5.39
CA GLY A 89 -8.91 1.79 4.86
C GLY A 89 -7.61 2.23 4.18
N TYR A 90 -6.46 1.79 4.70
CA TYR A 90 -5.16 2.02 4.08
C TYR A 90 -5.05 1.26 2.76
N ILE A 91 -5.42 -0.02 2.76
CA ILE A 91 -5.44 -0.88 1.55
C ILE A 91 -6.36 -0.28 0.49
N ALA A 92 -7.57 0.18 0.87
CA ALA A 92 -8.51 0.80 -0.07
C ALA A 92 -7.92 1.97 -0.86
N VAL A 93 -7.04 2.75 -0.24
CA VAL A 93 -6.44 3.92 -0.89
C VAL A 93 -5.28 3.53 -1.79
N LEU A 94 -4.46 2.56 -1.39
CA LEU A 94 -3.31 2.13 -2.17
C LEU A 94 -3.72 1.30 -3.39
N GLU A 95 -4.60 0.32 -3.20
CA GLU A 95 -5.04 -0.60 -4.26
C GLU A 95 -6.20 -0.02 -5.09
N GLY A 96 -6.99 0.91 -4.52
CA GLY A 96 -8.21 1.38 -5.18
C GLY A 96 -8.00 2.30 -6.38
N HIS A 97 -6.75 2.66 -6.69
CA HIS A 97 -6.42 3.64 -7.73
C HIS A 97 -5.17 3.24 -8.51
N ALA A 98 -5.11 1.97 -8.93
CA ALA A 98 -4.07 1.48 -9.83
C ALA A 98 -3.84 2.48 -10.98
N PRO A 99 -2.58 2.83 -11.27
CA PRO A 99 -2.28 3.63 -12.45
C PRO A 99 -2.73 2.89 -13.71
N GLY A 100 -3.42 3.60 -14.61
CA GLY A 100 -3.91 2.98 -15.83
C GLY A 100 -2.78 2.36 -16.67
N PRO A 101 -3.07 1.34 -17.50
CA PRO A 101 -2.06 0.51 -18.17
C PRO A 101 -1.10 1.29 -19.08
N ARG A 102 -1.48 2.51 -19.49
CA ARG A 102 -0.67 3.38 -20.35
C ARG A 102 0.28 4.30 -19.60
N LEU A 103 0.23 4.35 -18.27
CA LEU A 103 1.03 5.30 -17.50
C LEU A 103 2.53 5.00 -17.62
N ALA A 104 2.93 3.74 -17.56
CA ALA A 104 4.33 3.36 -17.69
C ALA A 104 4.93 3.77 -19.04
N ASP A 105 4.23 3.48 -20.14
CA ASP A 105 4.68 3.87 -21.50
C ASP A 105 4.74 5.40 -21.63
N HIS A 106 3.77 6.10 -21.05
CA HIS A 106 3.77 7.56 -21.03
C HIS A 106 4.97 8.13 -20.28
N LEU A 107 5.29 7.59 -19.10
CA LEU A 107 6.44 8.01 -18.30
C LEU A 107 7.77 7.66 -18.96
N ALA A 108 7.89 6.49 -19.59
CA ALA A 108 9.08 6.12 -20.36
C ALA A 108 9.33 7.11 -21.50
N GLY A 109 8.29 7.44 -22.27
CA GLY A 109 8.39 8.45 -23.34
C GLY A 109 8.71 9.86 -22.84
N ALA A 110 8.16 10.25 -21.70
CA ALA A 110 8.36 11.60 -21.13
C ALA A 110 9.73 11.79 -20.46
N THR A 111 10.29 10.73 -19.87
CA THR A 111 11.55 10.81 -19.09
C THR A 111 12.78 10.33 -19.86
N GLY A 112 12.59 9.51 -20.90
CA GLY A 112 13.68 8.84 -21.60
C GLY A 112 14.36 7.72 -20.81
N LEU A 113 13.82 7.35 -19.65
CA LEU A 113 14.29 6.19 -18.88
C LEU A 113 13.92 4.88 -19.60
N PRO A 114 14.73 3.82 -19.44
CA PRO A 114 14.45 2.53 -20.05
C PRO A 114 13.16 1.92 -19.51
N ASP A 115 12.50 1.09 -20.30
CA ASP A 115 11.28 0.40 -19.88
C ASP A 115 11.49 -0.34 -18.55
N ALA A 116 12.66 -0.94 -18.33
CA ALA A 116 12.98 -1.65 -17.09
C ALA A 116 12.89 -0.78 -15.81
N ALA A 117 12.84 0.55 -15.91
CA ALA A 117 12.61 1.46 -14.78
C ALA A 117 11.14 1.60 -14.36
N PHE A 118 10.22 0.99 -15.12
CA PHE A 118 8.77 1.06 -14.90
C PHE A 118 8.14 -0.34 -14.82
N ARG A 119 8.91 -1.38 -14.49
CA ARG A 119 8.39 -2.74 -14.38
C ARG A 119 7.33 -2.83 -13.29
N THR A 120 7.62 -2.36 -12.07
CA THR A 120 6.65 -2.45 -10.96
C THR A 120 5.35 -1.74 -11.34
N LEU A 121 5.45 -0.59 -12.01
CA LEU A 121 4.29 0.17 -12.43
C LEU A 121 3.42 -0.59 -13.44
N ARG A 122 4.03 -1.30 -14.41
CA ARG A 122 3.29 -2.12 -15.39
C ARG A 122 2.71 -3.36 -14.74
N GLU A 123 3.52 -4.11 -14.02
CA GLU A 123 3.08 -5.34 -13.37
C GLU A 123 1.92 -5.04 -12.42
N HIS A 124 2.01 -3.97 -11.63
CA HIS A 124 0.91 -3.55 -10.78
C HIS A 124 -0.33 -3.16 -11.62
N ALA A 125 -0.19 -2.39 -12.71
CA ALA A 125 -1.34 -2.06 -13.57
C ALA A 125 -1.98 -3.27 -14.28
N GLU A 126 -1.21 -4.34 -14.56
CA GLU A 126 -1.69 -5.56 -15.21
C GLU A 126 -2.27 -6.57 -14.21
N LEU A 127 -1.72 -6.62 -12.98
CA LEU A 127 -2.16 -7.50 -11.90
C LEU A 127 -3.37 -6.93 -11.13
N ASP A 128 -3.51 -5.60 -11.06
CA ASP A 128 -4.46 -4.90 -10.18
C ASP A 128 -5.91 -4.82 -10.71
N GLY A 129 -6.38 -5.89 -11.34
CA GLY A 129 -7.77 -6.01 -11.77
C GLY A 129 -8.75 -6.42 -10.66
N GLY A 130 -8.24 -6.89 -9.51
CA GLY A 130 -9.06 -7.60 -8.51
C GLY A 130 -8.92 -7.14 -7.06
N HIS A 131 -7.88 -6.39 -6.66
CA HIS A 131 -7.63 -6.10 -5.24
C HIS A 131 -8.77 -5.30 -4.60
N LEU A 132 -9.30 -4.31 -5.33
CA LEU A 132 -10.44 -3.52 -4.86
C LEU A 132 -11.73 -4.34 -4.77
N ASP A 133 -11.97 -5.23 -5.73
CA ASP A 133 -13.12 -6.15 -5.70
C ASP A 133 -13.01 -7.16 -4.55
N ASP A 134 -11.82 -7.70 -4.31
CA ASP A 134 -11.48 -8.55 -3.17
C ASP A 134 -11.72 -7.85 -1.84
N LEU A 135 -11.30 -6.59 -1.73
CA LEU A 135 -11.54 -5.75 -0.57
C LEU A 135 -13.03 -5.51 -0.34
N TYR A 136 -13.81 -5.19 -1.38
CA TYR A 136 -15.25 -5.03 -1.27
C TYR A 136 -15.94 -6.31 -0.82
N ARG A 137 -15.57 -7.46 -1.39
CA ARG A 137 -16.08 -8.78 -0.95
C ARG A 137 -15.79 -9.03 0.54
N VAL A 138 -14.62 -8.62 1.02
CA VAL A 138 -14.28 -8.73 2.46
C VAL A 138 -15.13 -7.79 3.29
N LEU A 139 -15.30 -6.53 2.90
CA LEU A 139 -16.13 -5.57 3.63
C LEU A 139 -17.60 -6.02 3.69
N ASP A 140 -18.14 -6.55 2.59
CA ASP A 140 -19.50 -7.07 2.52
C ASP A 140 -19.68 -8.29 3.43
N ALA A 141 -18.74 -9.24 3.40
CA ALA A 141 -18.77 -10.41 4.27
C ALA A 141 -18.58 -10.08 5.76
N LEU A 142 -17.79 -9.04 6.07
CA LEU A 142 -17.59 -8.58 7.45
C LEU A 142 -18.80 -7.85 8.02
N ALA A 143 -19.56 -7.14 7.16
CA ALA A 143 -20.64 -6.25 7.56
C ALA A 143 -20.32 -5.46 8.86
N PRO A 144 -19.25 -4.66 8.89
CA PRO A 144 -18.71 -4.15 10.14
C PRO A 144 -19.72 -3.28 10.87
N ALA A 145 -19.75 -3.36 12.21
CA ALA A 145 -20.54 -2.43 13.03
C ALA A 145 -20.13 -0.96 12.76
N PRO A 146 -21.01 0.03 13.01
CA PRO A 146 -20.74 1.43 12.67
C PRO A 146 -19.40 1.97 13.17
N ALA A 147 -18.99 1.62 14.38
CA ALA A 147 -17.68 2.03 14.91
C ALA A 147 -16.48 1.52 14.09
N ARG A 148 -16.57 0.29 13.57
CA ARG A 148 -15.54 -0.31 12.70
C ARG A 148 -15.57 0.30 11.30
N GLN A 149 -16.75 0.62 10.77
CA GLN A 149 -16.87 1.37 9.51
C GLN A 149 -16.21 2.74 9.62
N THR A 150 -16.44 3.46 10.72
CA THR A 150 -15.77 4.73 10.99
C THR A 150 -14.25 4.57 11.07
N ALA A 151 -13.75 3.53 11.74
CA ALA A 151 -12.31 3.27 11.81
C ALA A 151 -11.68 3.06 10.41
N VAL A 152 -12.36 2.29 9.54
CA VAL A 152 -11.96 2.10 8.13
C VAL A 152 -11.96 3.44 7.38
N ALA A 153 -13.05 4.21 7.47
CA ALA A 153 -13.19 5.48 6.76
C ALA A 153 -12.15 6.51 7.20
N VAL A 154 -11.92 6.64 8.51
CA VAL A 154 -10.89 7.54 9.07
C VAL A 154 -9.49 7.11 8.65
N SER A 155 -9.21 5.80 8.65
CA SER A 155 -7.95 5.26 8.15
C SER A 155 -7.73 5.59 6.67
N ALA A 156 -8.75 5.44 5.83
CA ALA A 156 -8.70 5.78 4.42
C ALA A 156 -8.45 7.29 4.20
N LEU A 157 -9.24 8.16 4.82
CA LEU A 157 -9.07 9.62 4.69
C LEU A 157 -7.70 10.09 5.17
N HIS A 158 -7.21 9.53 6.28
CA HIS A 158 -5.88 9.83 6.79
C HIS A 158 -4.78 9.39 5.81
N THR A 159 -4.91 8.18 5.24
CA THR A 159 -3.98 7.64 4.25
C THR A 159 -3.96 8.50 2.97
N ALA A 160 -5.13 8.86 2.44
CA ALA A 160 -5.25 9.71 1.27
C ALA A 160 -4.62 11.09 1.49
N ASN A 161 -4.83 11.70 2.65
CA ASN A 161 -4.18 12.96 3.03
C ASN A 161 -2.64 12.83 3.06
N LEU A 162 -2.10 11.79 3.69
CA LEU A 162 -0.65 11.58 3.76
C LEU A 162 -0.04 11.29 2.39
N LEU A 163 -0.68 10.48 1.55
CA LEU A 163 -0.22 10.23 0.18
C LEU A 163 -0.23 11.51 -0.66
N THR A 164 -1.27 12.33 -0.53
CA THR A 164 -1.35 13.64 -1.21
C THR A 164 -0.19 14.52 -0.79
N ARG A 165 0.11 14.62 0.51
CA ARG A 165 1.27 15.35 1.02
C ARG A 165 2.59 14.79 0.49
N LEU A 166 2.71 13.46 0.38
CA LEU A 166 3.89 12.80 -0.18
C LEU A 166 4.10 13.19 -1.65
N PHE A 167 3.07 13.08 -2.49
CA PHE A 167 3.17 13.44 -3.91
C PHE A 167 3.50 14.92 -4.11
N LEU A 168 2.86 15.82 -3.35
CA LEU A 168 3.18 17.25 -3.39
C LEU A 168 4.64 17.51 -3.01
N SER A 169 5.13 16.88 -1.93
CA SER A 169 6.52 17.03 -1.50
C SER A 169 7.52 16.50 -2.53
N LEU A 170 7.21 15.39 -3.21
CA LEU A 170 8.03 14.86 -4.29
C LEU A 170 8.03 15.78 -5.52
N ALA A 171 6.90 16.43 -5.84
CA ALA A 171 6.80 17.36 -6.96
C ALA A 171 7.61 18.65 -6.73
N GLU A 172 7.71 19.12 -5.49
CA GLU A 172 8.55 20.27 -5.12
C GLU A 172 10.05 19.96 -5.21
N HIS A 173 10.41 18.69 -5.01
CA HIS A 173 11.79 18.21 -4.98
C HIS A 173 11.94 16.93 -5.81
N PRO A 174 11.85 17.01 -7.16
CA PRO A 174 11.71 15.84 -8.03
C PRO A 174 12.93 14.89 -8.03
N GLY A 175 14.07 15.29 -7.47
CA GLY A 175 15.32 14.54 -7.55
C GLY A 175 15.89 14.53 -8.98
N GLY A 176 17.20 14.27 -9.10
CA GLY A 176 17.92 14.28 -10.39
C GLY A 176 18.78 15.54 -10.61
N PRO A 177 19.82 15.46 -11.47
CA PRO A 177 20.63 16.62 -11.82
C PRO A 177 19.78 17.65 -12.58
N ARG A 178 19.96 18.94 -12.23
CA ARG A 178 19.48 20.07 -13.04
C ARG A 178 20.31 20.24 -14.31
#